data_AF-A0A6V8N130-F1
#
_entry.id   AF-A0A6V8N130-F1
#
_cell.length_a   1.000
_cell.length_b   1.000
_cell.length_c   1.000
_cell.angle_alpha   90.00
_cell.angle_beta   90.00
_cell.angle_gamma   90.00
#
_symmetry.space_group_name_H-M   'P 1'
#
loop_
_entity.id
_entity.type
_entity.pdbx_description
1 polymer ?
#
loop_
_entity_poly.entity_id
_entity_poly.type
_entity_poly.pdbx_seq_one_letter_code
_entity_poly.pdbx_strand_id
1 'polypeptide(L)'
;MEESAVCKTETLKNASLVAMLTLLFGALGLYLIWLCSSTHVVLMCALALFSGGVLLGFLFGIPRVDQTGKKNASGNAPPDGDRTLQESNLEQNTNLEQISDWLTKIIVGVGLVELRTIYEYFQRATVFIAGGIGLNGPQQAQPLAAATVVYFITLGFLSGYILTRIFLAGAFKYADAQLASRSDLQLLKKTEVASLGKFNAGDGHAELAKPVEKAATNLAKYSLNQLGGKPEDYAAWAKAQLIKKNYEDAIKGYALAVSQFPDDIGLLLEFAETLEAAGRPIEDVRTKLLTAYKKINARTEPYQVLSVYNALSYVSLYLDPPKGFSDAIKYGEEYVTRASGSVAGSIWVNLASAYGQKFAYYSNFPPEERKKSEVDLEDVRMKALNAMKKALDTDKNWLDTFRMLMLKDYVSSSGKPKNAEENDLECFATDKEFRELLGLEPI
;
A
#
# COMPACT_ATOMS: atom_id res chain seq x y z
N MET A 1 5.72 -4.59 -16.57
CA MET A 1 4.39 -4.93 -17.11
C MET A 1 4.41 -6.25 -17.86
N GLU A 2 5.48 -6.57 -18.60
CA GLU A 2 5.60 -7.88 -19.25
C GLU A 2 5.68 -9.03 -18.24
N GLU A 3 6.60 -9.05 -17.27
CA GLU A 3 6.78 -10.25 -16.41
C GLU A 3 5.53 -10.73 -15.64
N SER A 4 4.69 -9.84 -15.11
CA SER A 4 3.49 -10.23 -14.34
C SER A 4 2.32 -10.65 -15.24
N ALA A 5 2.16 -9.99 -16.39
CA ALA A 5 1.18 -10.39 -17.41
C ALA A 5 1.62 -11.66 -18.13
N VAL A 6 2.93 -11.82 -18.37
CA VAL A 6 3.60 -13.00 -18.92
C VAL A 6 3.45 -14.17 -17.95
N CYS A 7 3.70 -14.00 -16.65
CA CYS A 7 3.49 -15.05 -15.65
C CYS A 7 2.01 -15.47 -15.55
N LYS A 8 1.06 -14.50 -15.62
CA LYS A 8 -0.39 -14.80 -15.65
C LYS A 8 -0.82 -15.52 -16.93
N THR A 9 -0.30 -15.13 -18.08
CA THR A 9 -0.59 -15.81 -19.35
C THR A 9 0.11 -17.16 -19.43
N GLU A 10 1.32 -17.31 -18.91
CA GLU A 10 2.03 -18.59 -18.87
C GLU A 10 1.37 -19.57 -17.92
N THR A 11 0.99 -19.18 -16.71
CA THR A 11 0.29 -20.09 -15.78
C THR A 11 -1.06 -20.54 -16.32
N LEU A 12 -1.84 -19.63 -16.93
CA LEU A 12 -3.09 -19.99 -17.60
C LEU A 12 -2.87 -20.84 -18.86
N LYS A 13 -1.85 -20.54 -19.67
CA LYS A 13 -1.48 -21.35 -20.84
C LYS A 13 -1.01 -22.74 -20.42
N ASN A 14 -0.22 -22.85 -19.37
CA ASN A 14 0.29 -24.12 -18.84
C ASN A 14 -0.85 -24.94 -18.24
N ALA A 15 -1.79 -24.32 -17.52
CA ALA A 15 -3.00 -24.98 -17.01
C ALA A 15 -3.88 -25.50 -18.17
N SER A 16 -4.08 -24.66 -19.19
CA SER A 16 -4.83 -25.02 -20.40
C SER A 16 -4.15 -26.13 -21.19
N LEU A 17 -2.82 -26.10 -21.28
CA LEU A 17 -2.01 -27.12 -21.96
C LEU A 17 -2.06 -28.44 -21.20
N VAL A 18 -1.96 -28.43 -19.87
CA VAL A 18 -2.10 -29.64 -19.05
C VAL A 18 -3.51 -30.22 -19.17
N ALA A 19 -4.55 -29.38 -19.12
CA ALA A 19 -5.93 -29.82 -19.32
C ALA A 19 -6.16 -30.39 -20.74
N MET A 20 -5.53 -29.78 -21.75
CA MET A 20 -5.62 -30.24 -23.13
C MET A 20 -4.88 -31.59 -23.32
N LEU A 21 -3.70 -31.74 -22.71
CA LEU A 21 -2.95 -33.00 -22.72
C LEU A 21 -3.72 -34.11 -22.01
N THR A 22 -4.31 -33.86 -20.83
CA THR A 22 -5.09 -34.89 -20.12
C THR A 22 -6.33 -35.30 -20.90
N LEU A 23 -7.03 -34.34 -21.54
CA LEU A 23 -8.13 -34.64 -22.45
C LEU A 23 -7.68 -35.42 -23.69
N LEU A 24 -6.50 -35.10 -24.24
CA LEU A 24 -5.95 -35.79 -25.40
C LEU A 24 -5.54 -37.23 -25.08
N PHE A 25 -4.88 -37.47 -23.93
CA PHE A 25 -4.58 -38.82 -23.44
C PHE A 25 -5.84 -39.62 -23.09
N GLY A 26 -6.87 -38.96 -22.57
CA GLY A 26 -8.19 -39.58 -22.34
C GLY A 26 -8.86 -39.98 -23.66
N ALA A 27 -8.88 -39.07 -24.64
CA ALA A 27 -9.43 -39.31 -25.97
C ALA A 27 -8.66 -40.40 -26.73
N LEU A 28 -7.33 -40.43 -26.62
CA LEU A 28 -6.48 -41.48 -27.18
C LEU A 28 -6.82 -42.84 -26.56
N GLY A 29 -6.98 -42.90 -25.23
CA GLY A 29 -7.40 -44.13 -24.54
C GLY A 29 -8.77 -44.61 -25.01
N LEU A 30 -9.74 -43.70 -25.16
CA LEU A 30 -11.07 -44.03 -25.68
C LEU A 30 -11.03 -44.48 -27.14
N TYR A 31 -10.18 -43.86 -27.97
CA TYR A 31 -9.97 -44.23 -29.36
C TYR A 31 -9.36 -45.64 -29.49
N LEU A 32 -8.36 -45.96 -28.68
CA LEU A 32 -7.76 -47.31 -28.64
C LEU A 32 -8.77 -48.38 -28.20
N ILE A 33 -9.64 -48.06 -27.24
CA ILE A 33 -10.74 -48.95 -26.84
C ILE A 33 -11.73 -49.13 -27.99
N TRP A 34 -12.08 -48.04 -28.67
CA TRP A 34 -13.00 -48.07 -29.81
C TRP A 34 -12.47 -48.92 -30.98
N LEU A 35 -11.16 -48.93 -31.22
CA LEU A 35 -10.52 -49.79 -32.22
C LEU A 35 -10.57 -51.29 -31.86
N CYS A 36 -10.62 -51.63 -30.57
CA CYS A 36 -10.58 -53.02 -30.09
C CYS A 36 -11.95 -53.59 -29.68
N SER A 37 -12.96 -52.76 -29.43
CA SER A 37 -14.27 -53.18 -28.91
C SER A 37 -15.41 -52.65 -29.78
N SER A 38 -16.29 -53.54 -30.21
CA SER A 38 -17.50 -53.19 -30.97
C SER A 38 -18.67 -52.74 -30.10
N THR A 39 -18.55 -52.79 -28.76
CA THR A 39 -19.64 -52.44 -27.84
C THR A 39 -19.40 -51.12 -27.10
N HIS A 40 -20.49 -50.39 -26.82
CA HIS A 40 -20.46 -49.13 -26.08
C HIS A 40 -20.28 -49.30 -24.55
N VAL A 41 -20.37 -50.52 -24.02
CA VAL A 41 -20.32 -50.80 -22.58
C VAL A 41 -18.94 -50.47 -22.00
N VAL A 42 -17.87 -50.84 -22.70
CA VAL A 42 -16.49 -50.60 -22.26
C VAL A 42 -16.17 -49.10 -22.22
N LEU A 43 -16.71 -48.34 -23.17
CA LEU A 43 -16.57 -46.89 -23.24
C LEU A 43 -17.25 -46.20 -22.04
N MET A 44 -18.47 -46.63 -21.70
CA MET A 44 -19.21 -46.13 -20.54
C MET A 44 -18.48 -46.45 -19.23
N CYS A 45 -17.92 -47.65 -19.10
CA CYS A 45 -17.10 -48.04 -17.95
C CYS A 45 -15.83 -47.18 -17.84
N ALA A 46 -15.12 -46.96 -18.95
CA ALA A 46 -13.92 -46.12 -18.98
C ALA A 46 -14.21 -44.68 -18.52
N LEU A 47 -15.31 -44.09 -18.99
CA LEU A 47 -15.75 -42.75 -18.56
C LEU A 47 -16.15 -42.70 -17.08
N ALA A 48 -16.82 -43.73 -16.58
CA ALA A 48 -17.20 -43.81 -15.16
C ALA A 48 -15.96 -43.92 -14.26
N LEU A 49 -14.98 -44.74 -14.65
CA LEU A 49 -13.69 -44.89 -13.96
C LEU A 49 -12.88 -43.60 -13.97
N PHE A 50 -12.84 -42.91 -15.11
CA PHE A 50 -12.21 -41.61 -15.23
C PHE A 50 -12.87 -40.58 -14.32
N SER A 51 -14.20 -40.50 -14.32
CA SER A 51 -14.97 -39.56 -13.49
C SER A 51 -14.75 -39.83 -12.00
N GLY A 52 -14.74 -41.11 -11.60
CA GLY A 52 -14.40 -41.52 -10.22
C GLY A 52 -12.98 -41.13 -9.84
N GLY A 53 -12.02 -41.33 -10.75
CA GLY A 53 -10.65 -40.83 -10.61
C GLY A 53 -10.61 -39.32 -10.40
N VAL A 54 -11.29 -38.53 -11.26
CA VAL A 54 -11.33 -37.06 -11.18
C VAL A 54 -11.89 -36.58 -9.84
N LEU A 55 -12.97 -37.20 -9.34
CA LEU A 55 -13.55 -36.84 -8.05
C LEU A 55 -12.58 -37.08 -6.89
N LEU A 56 -11.86 -38.21 -6.90
CA LEU A 56 -10.81 -38.48 -5.93
C LEU A 56 -9.69 -37.45 -6.08
N GLY A 57 -9.15 -37.28 -7.29
CA GLY A 57 -8.12 -36.30 -7.58
C GLY A 57 -8.48 -34.90 -7.11
N PHE A 58 -9.73 -34.47 -7.32
CA PHE A 58 -10.27 -33.22 -6.80
C PHE A 58 -10.19 -33.15 -5.28
N LEU A 59 -10.72 -34.15 -4.56
CA LEU A 59 -10.72 -34.20 -3.09
C LEU A 59 -9.30 -34.07 -2.51
N PHE A 60 -8.32 -34.74 -3.13
CA PHE A 60 -6.92 -34.66 -2.75
C PHE A 60 -6.20 -33.40 -3.23
N GLY A 61 -6.72 -32.76 -4.29
CA GLY A 61 -6.18 -31.53 -4.86
C GLY A 61 -6.61 -30.27 -4.13
N ILE A 62 -7.58 -30.33 -3.21
CA ILE A 62 -8.03 -29.18 -2.42
C ILE A 62 -6.87 -28.70 -1.52
N PRO A 63 -6.38 -27.46 -1.68
CA PRO A 63 -5.35 -26.92 -0.81
C PRO A 63 -5.88 -26.79 0.63
N ARG A 64 -5.16 -27.34 1.61
CA ARG A 64 -5.43 -27.09 3.04
C ARG A 64 -4.62 -25.88 3.50
N VAL A 65 -5.28 -24.96 4.19
CA VAL A 65 -4.62 -23.82 4.83
C VAL A 65 -4.29 -24.25 6.26
N ASP A 66 -3.01 -24.49 6.53
CA ASP A 66 -2.56 -24.76 7.89
C ASP A 66 -2.73 -23.50 8.75
N GLN A 67 -3.62 -23.59 9.73
CA GLN A 67 -3.87 -22.53 10.72
C GLN A 67 -2.82 -22.54 11.85
N THR A 68 -1.71 -23.27 11.69
CA THR A 68 -0.65 -23.43 12.69
C THR A 68 0.06 -22.11 13.02
N GLY A 69 0.06 -21.14 12.11
CA GLY A 69 0.56 -19.79 12.36
C GLY A 69 -0.24 -18.95 13.38
N LYS A 70 -1.47 -19.36 13.76
CA LYS A 70 -2.28 -18.66 14.78
C LYS A 70 -2.10 -19.19 16.21
N LYS A 71 -1.43 -20.32 16.42
CA LYS A 71 -1.29 -20.92 17.76
C LYS A 71 -0.02 -20.53 18.52
N ASN A 72 0.93 -19.85 17.90
CA ASN A 72 2.16 -19.39 18.58
C ASN A 72 2.09 -17.91 19.04
N ALA A 73 0.89 -17.34 19.15
CA ALA A 73 0.66 -16.00 19.70
C ALA A 73 0.20 -16.01 21.18
N SER A 74 0.45 -17.10 21.91
CA SER A 74 0.27 -17.15 23.36
C SER A 74 1.48 -17.83 23.98
N GLY A 75 2.49 -17.01 24.29
CA GLY A 75 3.74 -17.46 24.90
C GLY A 75 4.73 -16.30 24.97
N ASN A 76 4.91 -15.74 26.16
CA ASN A 76 5.83 -14.65 26.48
C ASN A 76 7.26 -14.93 25.97
N ALA A 77 7.75 -14.12 25.04
CA ALA A 77 9.17 -13.98 24.71
C ALA A 77 9.46 -12.54 24.17
N PRO A 78 10.67 -11.99 24.41
CA PRO A 78 10.94 -10.54 24.46
C PRO A 78 11.06 -9.87 23.07
N PRO A 79 11.02 -8.52 23.00
CA PRO A 79 10.91 -7.78 21.76
C PRO A 79 12.29 -7.36 21.26
N ASP A 80 13.02 -8.25 20.59
CA ASP A 80 14.13 -7.82 19.75
C ASP A 80 14.39 -8.83 18.65
N GLY A 81 14.70 -8.34 17.45
CA GLY A 81 14.97 -9.16 16.27
C GLY A 81 13.84 -9.19 15.25
N ASP A 82 13.98 -8.31 14.25
CA ASP A 82 13.71 -8.56 12.83
C ASP A 82 12.66 -9.64 12.52
N ARG A 83 11.39 -9.30 12.77
CA ARG A 83 10.28 -9.90 12.02
C ARG A 83 10.25 -9.22 10.66
N THR A 84 11.24 -9.54 9.84
CA THR A 84 11.00 -9.64 8.39
C THR A 84 9.65 -10.34 8.26
N LEU A 85 8.83 -9.85 7.34
CA LEU A 85 7.77 -10.68 6.81
C LEU A 85 8.51 -11.90 6.27
N GLN A 86 8.68 -12.91 7.12
CA GLN A 86 8.76 -14.28 6.73
C GLN A 86 7.70 -14.31 5.67
N GLU A 87 8.17 -14.42 4.43
CA GLU A 87 7.34 -14.83 3.33
C GLU A 87 6.37 -15.81 3.95
N SER A 88 5.11 -15.73 3.59
CA SER A 88 4.44 -17.00 3.49
C SER A 88 5.28 -17.86 2.51
N ASN A 89 6.41 -18.43 2.97
CA ASN A 89 6.60 -19.84 3.26
C ASN A 89 5.24 -20.43 3.62
N LEU A 90 4.32 -20.37 2.65
CA LEU A 90 3.59 -21.49 2.14
C LEU A 90 4.63 -22.60 2.13
N GLU A 91 4.72 -23.28 3.26
CA GLU A 91 5.49 -24.49 3.41
C GLU A 91 5.29 -25.28 2.14
N GLN A 92 6.42 -25.69 1.55
CA GLN A 92 6.42 -26.64 0.46
C GLN A 92 5.41 -27.72 0.83
N ASN A 93 4.31 -27.77 0.07
CA ASN A 93 3.14 -28.54 0.42
C ASN A 93 3.58 -29.99 0.62
N THR A 94 3.73 -30.41 1.88
CA THR A 94 4.06 -31.78 2.29
C THR A 94 2.89 -32.71 2.02
N ASN A 95 1.86 -32.28 1.29
CA ASN A 95 0.70 -33.06 0.93
C ASN A 95 1.09 -34.38 0.21
N LEU A 96 2.07 -34.37 -0.71
CA LEU A 96 2.57 -35.62 -1.31
C LEU A 96 3.42 -36.44 -0.33
N GLU A 97 4.15 -35.79 0.58
CA GLU A 97 4.97 -36.45 1.60
C GLU A 97 4.10 -37.14 2.66
N GLN A 98 3.06 -36.46 3.13
CA GLN A 98 2.01 -36.97 3.99
C GLN A 98 1.18 -38.03 3.26
N ILE A 99 0.73 -37.79 2.03
CA ILE A 99 0.01 -38.83 1.26
C ILE A 99 0.91 -40.05 1.04
N SER A 100 2.21 -39.88 0.78
CA SER A 100 3.16 -41.00 0.67
C SER A 100 3.28 -41.78 1.98
N ASP A 101 3.32 -41.09 3.12
CA ASP A 101 3.33 -41.72 4.45
C ASP A 101 2.01 -42.48 4.74
N TRP A 102 0.86 -41.88 4.39
CA TRP A 102 -0.45 -42.53 4.49
C TRP A 102 -0.62 -43.70 3.51
N LEU A 103 -0.12 -43.56 2.28
CA LEU A 103 -0.14 -44.61 1.26
C LEU A 103 0.71 -45.79 1.72
N THR A 104 1.89 -45.52 2.30
CA THR A 104 2.75 -46.56 2.87
C THR A 104 2.05 -47.26 4.03
N LYS A 105 1.36 -46.53 4.91
CA LYS A 105 0.55 -47.10 6.00
C LYS A 105 -0.69 -47.87 5.53
N ILE A 106 -1.30 -47.49 4.41
CA ILE A 106 -2.41 -48.24 3.79
C ILE A 106 -1.88 -49.51 3.12
N ILE A 107 -0.78 -49.42 2.36
CA ILE A 107 -0.13 -50.59 1.73
C ILE A 107 0.33 -51.58 2.80
N VAL A 108 0.87 -51.11 3.93
CA VAL A 108 1.32 -51.96 5.04
C VAL A 108 0.17 -52.42 5.94
N GLY A 109 -0.86 -51.59 6.17
CA GLY A 109 -1.94 -51.86 7.12
C GLY A 109 -3.18 -52.49 6.48
N VAL A 110 -3.80 -51.83 5.49
CA VAL A 110 -4.95 -52.35 4.74
C VAL A 110 -4.51 -53.46 3.80
N GLY A 111 -3.31 -53.35 3.23
CA GLY A 111 -2.73 -54.38 2.39
C GLY A 111 -2.50 -55.72 3.10
N LEU A 112 -2.31 -55.72 4.42
CA LEU A 112 -2.09 -56.93 5.21
C LEU A 112 -3.40 -57.65 5.57
N VAL A 113 -4.54 -56.95 5.56
CA VAL A 113 -5.83 -57.49 6.04
C VAL A 113 -6.86 -57.64 4.92
N GLU A 114 -6.91 -56.73 3.95
CA GLU A 114 -8.01 -56.65 2.96
C GLU A 114 -7.55 -56.67 1.48
N LEU A 115 -6.25 -56.83 1.20
CA LEU A 115 -5.73 -56.80 -0.18
C LEU A 115 -6.32 -57.91 -1.05
N ARG A 116 -6.61 -59.06 -0.42
CA ARG A 116 -7.30 -60.16 -1.08
C ARG A 116 -8.70 -59.72 -1.53
N THR A 117 -9.45 -59.06 -0.65
CA THR A 117 -10.80 -58.54 -0.94
C THR A 117 -10.76 -57.49 -2.06
N ILE A 118 -9.80 -56.57 -2.04
CA ILE A 118 -9.61 -55.56 -3.10
C ILE A 118 -9.28 -56.24 -4.44
N TYR A 119 -8.38 -57.23 -4.44
CA TYR A 119 -8.05 -58.01 -5.63
C TYR A 119 -9.26 -58.77 -6.17
N GLU A 120 -10.10 -59.37 -5.30
CA GLU A 120 -11.32 -60.05 -5.71
C GLU A 120 -12.33 -59.09 -6.35
N TYR A 121 -12.52 -57.89 -5.80
CA TYR A 121 -13.37 -56.86 -6.42
C TYR A 121 -12.79 -56.37 -7.76
N PHE A 122 -11.48 -56.18 -7.83
CA PHE A 122 -10.79 -55.81 -9.07
C PHE A 122 -10.95 -56.88 -10.16
N GLN A 123 -10.81 -58.16 -9.80
CA GLN A 123 -11.02 -59.27 -10.71
C GLN A 123 -12.48 -59.35 -11.19
N ARG A 124 -13.46 -59.15 -10.29
CA ARG A 124 -14.88 -59.08 -10.66
C ARG A 124 -15.17 -57.94 -11.63
N ALA A 125 -14.62 -56.74 -11.38
CA ALA A 125 -14.75 -55.60 -12.26
C ALA A 125 -14.11 -55.86 -13.64
N THR A 126 -12.92 -56.47 -13.65
CA THR A 126 -12.20 -56.83 -14.87
C THR A 126 -12.97 -57.87 -15.70
N VAL A 127 -13.53 -58.90 -15.06
CA VAL A 127 -14.36 -59.91 -15.73
C VAL A 127 -15.63 -59.29 -16.31
N PHE A 128 -16.28 -58.39 -15.58
CA PHE A 128 -17.47 -57.67 -16.05
C PHE A 128 -17.16 -56.82 -17.29
N ILE A 129 -16.09 -56.02 -17.24
CA ILE A 129 -15.67 -55.18 -18.37
C ILE A 129 -15.22 -56.04 -19.56
N ALA A 130 -14.47 -57.13 -19.31
CA ALA A 130 -14.03 -58.06 -20.34
C ALA A 130 -15.20 -58.73 -21.08
N GLY A 131 -16.30 -59.02 -20.39
CA GLY A 131 -17.55 -59.51 -20.99
C GLY A 131 -18.17 -58.54 -22.01
N GLY A 132 -17.88 -57.24 -21.88
CA GLY A 132 -18.30 -56.21 -22.84
C GLY A 132 -17.38 -56.06 -24.06
N ILE A 133 -16.13 -56.50 -23.99
CA ILE A 133 -15.11 -56.20 -25.03
C ILE A 133 -15.35 -56.95 -26.36
N GLY A 134 -16.11 -58.06 -26.36
CA GLY A 134 -16.52 -58.75 -27.59
C GLY A 134 -15.38 -59.42 -28.38
N LEU A 135 -14.18 -59.55 -27.80
CA LEU A 135 -13.05 -60.24 -28.42
C LEU A 135 -13.23 -61.77 -28.34
N ASN A 136 -12.93 -62.47 -29.44
CA ASN A 136 -12.99 -63.93 -29.54
C ASN A 136 -11.82 -64.58 -28.78
N GLY A 137 -11.93 -64.65 -27.45
CA GLY A 137 -11.01 -65.39 -26.58
C GLY A 137 -10.79 -64.74 -25.21
N PRO A 138 -11.05 -65.44 -24.08
CA PRO A 138 -10.88 -64.88 -22.74
C PRO A 138 -9.44 -64.48 -22.40
N GLN A 139 -8.45 -65.01 -23.11
CA GLN A 139 -7.02 -64.78 -22.87
C GLN A 139 -6.55 -63.34 -23.22
N GLN A 140 -7.27 -62.60 -24.07
CA GLN A 140 -6.90 -61.22 -24.45
C GLN A 140 -7.83 -60.15 -23.86
N ALA A 141 -9.09 -60.49 -23.59
CA ALA A 141 -10.08 -59.54 -23.08
C ALA A 141 -9.84 -59.14 -21.61
N GLN A 142 -9.40 -60.07 -20.75
CA GLN A 142 -9.15 -59.78 -19.33
C GLN A 142 -7.97 -58.81 -19.10
N PRO A 143 -6.78 -58.98 -19.72
CA PRO A 143 -5.68 -58.03 -19.55
C PRO A 143 -6.05 -56.61 -20.03
N LEU A 144 -6.81 -56.49 -21.12
CA LEU A 144 -7.26 -55.20 -21.65
C LEU A 144 -8.25 -54.50 -20.71
N ALA A 145 -9.19 -55.25 -20.14
CA ALA A 145 -10.12 -54.74 -19.14
C ALA A 145 -9.37 -54.28 -17.86
N ALA A 146 -8.39 -55.05 -17.40
CA ALA A 146 -7.57 -54.69 -16.24
C ALA A 146 -6.77 -53.41 -16.49
N ALA A 147 -6.13 -53.29 -17.67
CA ALA A 147 -5.41 -52.09 -18.08
C ALA A 147 -6.33 -50.87 -18.17
N THR A 148 -7.57 -51.04 -18.66
CA THR A 148 -8.58 -49.97 -18.74
C THR A 148 -8.94 -49.44 -17.36
N VAL A 149 -9.18 -50.32 -16.39
CA VAL A 149 -9.50 -49.94 -15.01
C VAL A 149 -8.38 -49.09 -14.40
N VAL A 150 -7.14 -49.59 -14.49
CA VAL A 150 -5.98 -48.89 -13.92
C VAL A 150 -5.74 -47.56 -14.65
N TYR A 151 -5.73 -47.58 -15.98
CA TYR A 151 -5.43 -46.39 -16.79
C TYR A 151 -6.40 -45.25 -16.52
N PHE A 152 -7.71 -45.48 -16.60
CA PHE A 152 -8.69 -44.39 -16.47
C PHE A 152 -8.84 -43.89 -15.03
N ILE A 153 -8.70 -44.75 -14.02
CA ILE A 153 -8.69 -44.29 -12.62
C ILE A 153 -7.46 -43.41 -12.36
N THR A 154 -6.26 -43.86 -12.75
CA THR A 154 -5.01 -43.11 -12.54
C THR A 154 -5.02 -41.80 -13.32
N LEU A 155 -5.45 -41.83 -14.59
CA LEU A 155 -5.54 -40.64 -15.43
C LEU A 155 -6.57 -39.66 -14.89
N GLY A 156 -7.75 -40.13 -14.46
CA GLY A 156 -8.77 -39.31 -13.84
C GLY A 156 -8.27 -38.66 -12.55
N PHE A 157 -7.63 -39.45 -11.68
CA PHE A 157 -7.04 -38.95 -10.44
C PHE A 157 -5.99 -37.87 -10.68
N LEU A 158 -5.02 -38.14 -11.58
CA LEU A 158 -3.97 -37.17 -11.89
C LEU A 158 -4.56 -35.89 -12.48
N SER A 159 -5.55 -36.03 -13.37
CA SER A 159 -6.24 -34.89 -13.98
C SER A 159 -6.97 -34.04 -12.94
N GLY A 160 -7.80 -34.66 -12.09
CA GLY A 160 -8.52 -33.97 -11.03
C GLY A 160 -7.57 -33.27 -10.03
N TYR A 161 -6.48 -33.95 -9.65
CA TYR A 161 -5.49 -33.42 -8.72
C TYR A 161 -4.76 -32.20 -9.27
N ILE A 162 -4.17 -32.32 -10.46
CA ILE A 162 -3.38 -31.23 -11.04
C ILE A 162 -4.28 -30.04 -11.36
N LEU A 163 -5.46 -30.28 -11.94
CA LEU A 163 -6.38 -29.21 -12.33
C LEU A 163 -6.88 -28.45 -11.11
N THR A 164 -7.29 -29.15 -10.04
CA THR A 164 -7.72 -28.52 -8.79
C THR A 164 -6.59 -27.71 -8.17
N ARG A 165 -5.36 -28.25 -8.15
CA ARG A 165 -4.22 -27.57 -7.54
C ARG A 165 -3.80 -26.31 -8.30
N ILE A 166 -3.85 -26.31 -9.63
CA ILE A 166 -3.49 -25.13 -10.42
C ILE A 166 -4.56 -24.05 -10.32
N PHE A 167 -5.83 -24.42 -10.54
CA PHE A 167 -6.92 -23.44 -10.60
C PHE A 167 -7.38 -22.95 -9.23
N LEU A 168 -7.63 -23.86 -8.28
CA LEU A 168 -8.22 -23.50 -6.99
C LEU A 168 -7.20 -22.79 -6.07
N ALA A 169 -5.95 -23.25 -6.05
CA ALA A 169 -4.90 -22.57 -5.27
C ALA A 169 -4.53 -21.20 -5.87
N GLY A 170 -4.54 -21.07 -7.20
CA GLY A 170 -4.36 -19.77 -7.87
C GLY A 170 -5.51 -18.81 -7.57
N ALA A 171 -6.76 -19.31 -7.62
CA ALA A 171 -7.95 -18.52 -7.33
C ALA A 171 -7.98 -18.00 -5.89
N PHE A 172 -7.64 -18.82 -4.90
CA PHE A 172 -7.58 -18.38 -3.50
C PHE A 172 -6.48 -17.35 -3.26
N LYS A 173 -5.26 -17.56 -3.79
CA LYS A 173 -4.18 -16.57 -3.70
C LYS A 173 -4.58 -15.21 -4.27
N TYR A 174 -5.28 -15.22 -5.41
CA TYR A 174 -5.76 -14.00 -6.04
C TYR A 174 -6.88 -13.32 -5.24
N ALA A 175 -7.80 -14.10 -4.66
CA ALA A 175 -8.84 -13.57 -3.79
C ALA A 175 -8.25 -12.93 -2.52
N ASP A 176 -7.33 -13.61 -1.85
CA ASP A 176 -6.66 -13.12 -0.64
C ASP A 176 -5.81 -11.88 -0.91
N ALA A 177 -5.08 -11.84 -2.03
CA ALA A 177 -4.28 -10.67 -2.43
C ALA A 177 -5.17 -9.44 -2.69
N GLN A 178 -6.35 -9.64 -3.29
CA GLN A 178 -7.31 -8.54 -3.49
C GLN A 178 -7.92 -8.05 -2.17
N LEU A 179 -8.24 -8.95 -1.24
CA LEU A 179 -8.74 -8.57 0.08
C LEU A 179 -7.69 -7.77 0.87
N ALA A 180 -6.43 -8.21 0.85
CA ALA A 180 -5.32 -7.48 1.46
C ALA A 180 -5.10 -6.10 0.82
N SER A 181 -5.16 -6.01 -0.52
CA SER A 181 -5.09 -4.73 -1.24
C SER A 181 -6.22 -3.79 -0.81
N ARG A 182 -7.44 -4.30 -0.65
CA ARG A 182 -8.59 -3.48 -0.19
C ARG A 182 -8.43 -3.00 1.24
N SER A 183 -7.91 -3.84 2.15
CA SER A 183 -7.61 -3.39 3.52
C SER A 183 -6.50 -2.35 3.56
N ASP A 184 -5.44 -2.54 2.77
CA ASP A 184 -4.31 -1.60 2.67
C ASP A 184 -4.77 -0.25 2.10
N LEU A 185 -5.64 -0.27 1.08
CA LEU A 185 -6.30 0.91 0.54
C LEU A 185 -7.12 1.64 1.62
N GLN A 186 -7.92 0.91 2.40
CA GLN A 186 -8.73 1.54 3.47
C GLN A 186 -7.86 2.15 4.57
N LEU A 187 -6.76 1.48 4.95
CA LEU A 187 -5.83 2.00 5.95
C LEU A 187 -5.19 3.31 5.47
N LEU A 188 -4.71 3.34 4.23
CA LEU A 188 -4.08 4.54 3.65
C LEU A 188 -5.08 5.68 3.43
N LYS A 189 -6.34 5.38 3.10
CA LYS A 189 -7.41 6.40 3.02
C LYS A 189 -7.66 7.08 4.37
N LYS A 190 -7.64 6.31 5.46
CA LYS A 190 -7.87 6.82 6.82
C LYS A 190 -6.63 7.48 7.43
N THR A 191 -5.46 7.24 6.85
CA THR A 191 -4.22 7.85 7.31
C THR A 191 -4.20 9.28 6.81
N GLU A 192 -4.51 10.22 7.68
CA GLU A 192 -4.24 11.64 7.45
C GLU A 192 -2.73 11.80 7.32
N VAL A 193 -2.29 12.38 6.20
CA VAL A 193 -0.87 12.59 5.89
C VAL A 193 -0.32 13.80 6.64
N ALA A 194 -0.87 14.09 7.82
CA ALA A 194 -0.48 15.20 8.66
C ALA A 194 1.01 15.16 9.11
N SER A 195 1.77 14.10 8.77
CA SER A 195 3.17 13.91 9.13
C SER A 195 4.19 13.81 7.97
N LEU A 196 3.78 13.92 6.69
CA LEU A 196 4.74 13.75 5.56
C LEU A 196 5.25 15.06 4.93
N GLY A 197 4.53 16.18 5.08
CA GLY A 197 4.90 17.47 4.48
C GLY A 197 5.50 18.46 5.49
N LYS A 198 6.34 19.39 5.01
CA LYS A 198 6.93 20.45 5.86
C LYS A 198 5.92 21.43 6.45
N PHE A 199 4.69 21.48 5.92
CA PHE A 199 3.67 22.45 6.33
C PHE A 199 3.20 22.30 7.77
N ASN A 200 3.29 21.09 8.36
CA ASN A 200 2.90 20.82 9.74
C ASN A 200 4.12 20.55 10.66
N ALA A 201 5.30 21.05 10.28
CA ALA A 201 6.55 20.88 11.04
C ALA A 201 6.51 21.66 12.37
N GLY A 202 5.78 21.12 13.34
CA GLY A 202 5.63 21.59 14.71
C GLY A 202 5.26 20.45 15.65
N ASP A 203 4.54 19.47 15.13
CA ASP A 203 4.29 18.21 15.82
C ASP A 203 5.32 17.21 15.28
N GLY A 204 6.32 16.86 16.10
CA GLY A 204 7.49 16.09 15.68
C GLY A 204 7.13 14.93 14.74
N HIS A 205 7.92 14.74 13.68
CA HIS A 205 7.73 13.70 12.67
C HIS A 205 7.31 12.37 13.32
N ALA A 206 6.00 12.14 13.40
CA ALA A 206 5.49 10.94 14.01
C ALA A 206 5.95 9.81 13.10
N GLU A 207 6.86 8.98 13.62
CA GLU A 207 7.36 7.80 12.92
C GLU A 207 6.13 7.05 12.38
N LEU A 208 6.07 6.85 11.07
CA LEU A 208 4.90 6.22 10.45
C LEU A 208 4.65 4.89 11.15
N ALA A 209 3.41 4.69 11.59
CA ALA A 209 3.03 3.42 12.21
C ALA A 209 3.38 2.27 11.25
N LYS A 210 4.13 1.27 11.73
CA LYS A 210 4.57 0.09 10.94
C LYS A 210 3.47 -0.51 10.04
N PRO A 211 2.19 -0.59 10.44
CA PRO A 211 1.11 -1.05 9.55
C PRO A 211 0.92 -0.19 8.29
N VAL A 212 1.07 1.13 8.40
CA VAL A 212 0.94 2.09 7.28
C VAL A 212 2.10 1.90 6.30
N GLU A 213 3.33 1.76 6.80
CA GLU A 213 4.50 1.52 5.94
C GLU A 213 4.39 0.19 5.18
N LYS A 214 3.88 -0.85 5.85
CA LYS A 214 3.62 -2.15 5.21
C LYS A 214 2.53 -2.03 4.13
N ALA A 215 1.41 -1.35 4.43
CA ALA A 215 0.34 -1.11 3.46
C ALA A 215 0.84 -0.29 2.26
N ALA A 216 1.65 0.74 2.48
CA ALA A 216 2.28 1.51 1.42
C ALA A 216 3.19 0.63 0.55
N THR A 217 4.01 -0.23 1.17
CA THR A 217 4.90 -1.15 0.45
C THR A 217 4.14 -2.17 -0.39
N ASN A 218 2.99 -2.66 0.09
CA ASN A 218 2.14 -3.57 -0.68
C ASN A 218 1.45 -2.84 -1.83
N LEU A 219 0.87 -1.67 -1.58
CA LEU A 219 0.10 -0.93 -2.56
C LEU A 219 0.99 -0.33 -3.67
N ALA A 220 2.22 0.06 -3.35
CA ALA A 220 3.18 0.62 -4.30
C ALA A 220 3.60 -0.36 -5.41
N LYS A 221 3.37 -1.68 -5.23
CA LYS A 221 3.65 -2.71 -6.24
C LYS A 221 2.65 -2.70 -7.40
N TYR A 222 1.47 -2.13 -7.20
CA TYR A 222 0.45 -2.07 -8.23
C TYR A 222 0.71 -0.90 -9.18
N SER A 223 0.32 -1.07 -10.45
CA SER A 223 0.27 0.03 -11.42
C SER A 223 -1.09 0.74 -11.35
N LEU A 224 -1.13 2.02 -11.75
CA LEU A 224 -2.35 2.83 -11.76
C LEU A 224 -3.53 2.15 -12.48
N ASN A 225 -3.27 1.47 -13.59
CA ASN A 225 -4.29 0.80 -14.40
C ASN A 225 -4.97 -0.39 -13.70
N GLN A 226 -4.38 -0.88 -12.61
CA GLN A 226 -4.91 -2.00 -11.82
C GLN A 226 -5.82 -1.55 -10.68
N LEU A 227 -5.92 -0.24 -10.44
CA LEU A 227 -6.76 0.33 -9.38
C LEU A 227 -8.20 0.44 -9.83
N GLY A 228 -9.13 0.50 -8.87
CA GLY A 228 -10.58 0.44 -9.09
C GLY A 228 -11.20 1.64 -9.80
N GLY A 229 -10.40 2.49 -10.46
CA GLY A 229 -10.86 3.64 -11.22
C GLY A 229 -11.32 4.84 -10.39
N LYS A 230 -11.41 4.68 -9.06
CA LYS A 230 -11.96 5.69 -8.16
C LYS A 230 -10.88 6.68 -7.69
N PRO A 231 -11.20 7.98 -7.52
CA PRO A 231 -10.23 8.98 -7.07
C PRO A 231 -9.60 8.69 -5.73
N GLU A 232 -10.35 8.10 -4.79
CA GLU A 232 -9.80 7.74 -3.49
C GLU A 232 -8.84 6.55 -3.59
N ASP A 233 -9.02 5.66 -4.58
CA ASP A 233 -8.08 4.56 -4.86
C ASP A 233 -6.78 5.13 -5.47
N TYR A 234 -6.87 6.12 -6.36
CA TYR A 234 -5.70 6.83 -6.90
C TYR A 234 -4.95 7.62 -5.83
N ALA A 235 -5.66 8.33 -4.96
CA ALA A 235 -5.07 9.08 -3.86
C ALA A 235 -4.37 8.15 -2.85
N ALA A 236 -4.99 7.04 -2.48
CA ALA A 236 -4.36 6.06 -1.57
C ALA A 236 -3.10 5.43 -2.18
N TRP A 237 -3.12 5.14 -3.48
CA TRP A 237 -1.92 4.67 -4.18
C TRP A 237 -0.85 5.76 -4.30
N ALA A 238 -1.22 7.00 -4.59
CA ALA A 238 -0.31 8.13 -4.64
C ALA A 238 0.38 8.36 -3.28
N LYS A 239 -0.39 8.28 -2.19
CA LYS A 239 0.08 8.31 -0.81
C LYS A 239 1.08 7.20 -0.51
N ALA A 240 0.81 5.97 -0.97
CA ALA A 240 1.76 4.87 -0.86
C ALA A 240 3.07 5.18 -1.59
N GLN A 241 3.01 5.71 -2.81
CA GLN A 241 4.20 6.12 -3.56
C GLN A 241 4.96 7.25 -2.88
N LEU A 242 4.26 8.23 -2.31
CA LEU A 242 4.87 9.32 -1.54
C LEU A 242 5.64 8.80 -0.32
N ILE A 243 5.04 7.88 0.45
CA ILE A 243 5.71 7.22 1.59
C ILE A 243 6.97 6.47 1.14
N LYS A 244 6.93 5.84 -0.05
CA LYS A 244 8.09 5.18 -0.65
C LYS A 244 9.08 6.14 -1.32
N LYS A 245 8.83 7.45 -1.28
CA LYS A 245 9.63 8.51 -1.93
C LYS A 245 9.69 8.38 -3.46
N ASN A 246 8.70 7.72 -4.05
CA ASN A 246 8.52 7.60 -5.49
C ASN A 246 7.73 8.81 -6.01
N TYR A 247 8.36 9.98 -5.98
CA TYR A 247 7.68 11.28 -6.18
C TYR A 247 6.95 11.41 -7.51
N GLU A 248 7.54 10.99 -8.64
CA GLU A 248 6.89 11.09 -9.95
C GLU A 248 5.62 10.25 -10.05
N ASP A 249 5.61 9.08 -9.42
CA ASP A 249 4.44 8.22 -9.42
C ASP A 249 3.36 8.76 -8.46
N ALA A 250 3.76 9.27 -7.29
CA ALA A 250 2.84 9.98 -6.41
C ALA A 250 2.16 11.16 -7.11
N ILE A 251 2.93 11.99 -7.85
CA ILE A 251 2.40 13.11 -8.63
C ILE A 251 1.39 12.64 -9.67
N LYS A 252 1.67 11.56 -10.42
CA LYS A 252 0.71 11.01 -11.40
C LYS A 252 -0.58 10.56 -10.72
N GLY A 253 -0.48 9.87 -9.59
CA GLY A 253 -1.65 9.40 -8.86
C GLY A 253 -2.53 10.53 -8.32
N TYR A 254 -1.93 11.55 -7.71
CA TYR A 254 -2.66 12.72 -7.24
C TYR A 254 -3.20 13.58 -8.38
N ALA A 255 -2.47 13.73 -9.49
CA ALA A 255 -2.97 14.42 -10.68
C ALA A 255 -4.23 13.74 -11.23
N LEU A 256 -4.26 12.40 -11.27
CA LEU A 256 -5.44 11.64 -11.66
C LEU A 256 -6.59 11.81 -10.66
N ALA A 257 -6.32 11.71 -9.36
CA ALA A 257 -7.34 11.90 -8.33
C ALA A 257 -7.99 13.29 -8.41
N VAL A 258 -7.18 14.34 -8.48
CA VAL A 258 -7.63 15.74 -8.60
C VAL A 258 -8.32 16.01 -9.94
N SER A 259 -7.94 15.34 -11.02
CA SER A 259 -8.64 15.48 -12.32
C SER A 259 -10.10 15.03 -12.26
N GLN A 260 -10.44 14.13 -11.34
CA GLN A 260 -11.79 13.61 -11.16
C GLN A 260 -12.58 14.35 -10.08
N PHE A 261 -11.90 14.79 -9.01
CA PHE A 261 -12.48 15.68 -7.99
C PHE A 261 -11.62 16.92 -7.80
N PRO A 262 -11.72 17.91 -8.71
CA PRO A 262 -10.88 19.11 -8.68
C PRO A 262 -11.18 20.04 -7.50
N ASP A 263 -12.31 19.82 -6.83
CA ASP A 263 -12.82 20.66 -5.74
C ASP A 263 -12.60 20.04 -4.35
N ASP A 264 -12.01 18.84 -4.28
CA ASP A 264 -11.71 18.19 -2.99
C ASP A 264 -10.48 18.83 -2.34
N ILE A 265 -10.72 19.48 -1.19
CA ILE A 265 -9.68 20.21 -0.44
C ILE A 265 -8.60 19.26 0.08
N GLY A 266 -8.96 18.05 0.52
CA GLY A 266 -8.01 17.06 1.01
C GLY A 266 -7.07 16.59 -0.09
N LEU A 267 -7.61 16.27 -1.27
CA LEU A 267 -6.80 15.88 -2.43
C LEU A 267 -5.87 17.01 -2.90
N LEU A 268 -6.35 18.26 -2.89
CA LEU A 268 -5.53 19.42 -3.26
C LEU A 268 -4.39 19.66 -2.26
N LEU A 269 -4.63 19.47 -0.96
CA LEU A 269 -3.61 19.54 0.08
C LEU A 269 -2.55 18.45 -0.08
N GLU A 270 -2.98 17.19 -0.16
CA GLU A 270 -2.05 16.06 -0.33
C GLU A 270 -1.24 16.17 -1.64
N PHE A 271 -1.85 16.73 -2.69
CA PHE A 271 -1.13 17.00 -3.93
C PHE A 271 -0.10 18.13 -3.77
N ALA A 272 -0.45 19.22 -3.08
CA ALA A 272 0.48 20.30 -2.80
C ALA A 272 1.70 19.82 -1.98
N GLU A 273 1.47 19.00 -0.94
CA GLU A 273 2.52 18.37 -0.15
C GLU A 273 3.41 17.46 -1.00
N THR A 274 2.82 16.69 -1.90
CA THR A 274 3.58 15.84 -2.82
C THR A 274 4.47 16.65 -3.75
N LEU A 275 3.98 17.78 -4.27
CA LEU A 275 4.75 18.68 -5.13
C LEU A 275 5.93 19.29 -4.36
N GLU A 276 5.71 19.73 -3.11
CA GLU A 276 6.77 20.27 -2.26
C GLU A 276 7.83 19.21 -1.94
N ALA A 277 7.41 18.01 -1.52
CA ALA A 277 8.31 16.90 -1.22
C ALA A 277 9.13 16.45 -2.44
N ALA A 278 8.57 16.62 -3.65
CA ALA A 278 9.24 16.34 -4.92
C ALA A 278 10.18 17.47 -5.38
N GLY A 279 10.29 18.57 -4.64
CA GLY A 279 11.09 19.73 -5.01
C GLY A 279 10.57 20.45 -6.26
N ARG A 280 9.25 20.39 -6.53
CA ARG A 280 8.64 21.15 -7.64
C ARG A 280 8.65 22.65 -7.33
N PRO A 281 8.60 23.51 -8.37
CA PRO A 281 8.54 24.95 -8.19
C PRO A 281 7.45 25.37 -7.19
N ILE A 282 7.78 26.31 -6.32
CA ILE A 282 6.89 26.77 -5.24
C ILE A 282 5.55 27.32 -5.75
N GLU A 283 5.52 27.86 -6.97
CA GLU A 283 4.30 28.33 -7.63
C GLU A 283 3.33 27.20 -8.00
N ASP A 284 3.84 26.01 -8.32
CA ASP A 284 3.00 24.83 -8.61
C ASP A 284 2.30 24.36 -7.33
N VAL A 285 3.04 24.33 -6.22
CA VAL A 285 2.54 24.04 -4.87
C VAL A 285 1.47 25.07 -4.49
N ARG A 286 1.81 26.36 -4.60
CA ARG A 286 0.93 27.48 -4.27
C ARG A 286 -0.35 27.47 -5.08
N THR A 287 -0.29 27.10 -6.37
CA THR A 287 -1.47 27.00 -7.23
C THR A 287 -2.50 26.00 -6.70
N LYS A 288 -2.04 24.84 -6.19
CA LYS A 288 -2.94 23.84 -5.58
C LYS A 288 -3.53 24.36 -4.27
N LEU A 289 -2.71 24.98 -3.41
CA LEU A 289 -3.15 25.54 -2.13
C LEU A 289 -4.16 26.68 -2.32
N LEU A 290 -3.95 27.58 -3.30
CA LEU A 290 -4.90 28.63 -3.63
C LEU A 290 -6.22 28.10 -4.17
N THR A 291 -6.18 26.97 -4.90
CA THR A 291 -7.39 26.29 -5.36
C THR A 291 -8.17 25.75 -4.17
N ALA A 292 -7.49 25.11 -3.21
CA ALA A 292 -8.10 24.62 -1.97
C ALA A 292 -8.70 25.77 -1.15
N TYR A 293 -7.97 26.87 -0.98
CA TYR A 293 -8.43 28.07 -0.29
C TYR A 293 -9.73 28.64 -0.86
N LYS A 294 -9.83 28.75 -2.20
CA LYS A 294 -11.06 29.23 -2.87
C LYS A 294 -12.27 28.33 -2.67
N LYS A 295 -12.07 27.07 -2.26
CA LYS A 295 -13.16 26.08 -2.06
C LYS A 295 -13.61 25.98 -0.61
N ILE A 296 -12.91 26.63 0.33
CA ILE A 296 -13.28 26.67 1.74
C ILE A 296 -14.69 27.28 1.87
N ASN A 297 -15.56 26.57 2.58
CA ASN A 297 -16.93 26.99 2.85
C ASN A 297 -17.35 26.57 4.28
N ALA A 298 -18.61 26.82 4.64
CA ALA A 298 -19.13 26.57 5.99
C ALA A 298 -19.15 25.08 6.39
N ARG A 299 -19.04 24.15 5.42
CA ARG A 299 -18.99 22.69 5.66
C ARG A 299 -17.58 22.12 5.65
N THR A 300 -16.57 22.94 5.38
CA THR A 300 -15.18 22.47 5.37
C THR A 300 -14.74 22.12 6.79
N GLU A 301 -14.12 20.95 6.95
CA GLU A 301 -13.66 20.47 8.25
C GLU A 301 -12.61 21.42 8.85
N PRO A 302 -12.67 21.74 10.15
CA PRO A 302 -11.76 22.71 10.77
C PRO A 302 -10.27 22.40 10.55
N TYR A 303 -9.88 21.12 10.56
CA TYR A 303 -8.49 20.71 10.32
C TYR A 303 -8.03 21.02 8.88
N GLN A 304 -8.92 20.88 7.89
CA GLN A 304 -8.62 21.20 6.49
C GLN A 304 -8.45 22.70 6.32
N VAL A 305 -9.31 23.49 6.96
CA VAL A 305 -9.18 24.95 6.99
C VAL A 305 -7.81 25.33 7.55
N LEU A 306 -7.46 24.83 8.75
CA LEU A 306 -6.15 25.07 9.36
C LEU A 306 -5.01 24.69 8.40
N SER A 307 -5.05 23.50 7.82
CA SER A 307 -3.99 22.99 6.94
C SER A 307 -3.78 23.88 5.71
N VAL A 308 -4.86 24.36 5.07
CA VAL A 308 -4.76 25.28 3.93
C VAL A 308 -4.12 26.61 4.32
N TYR A 309 -4.57 27.23 5.41
CA TYR A 309 -4.01 28.52 5.84
C TYR A 309 -2.56 28.39 6.33
N ASN A 310 -2.25 27.30 7.04
CA ASN A 310 -0.90 27.03 7.51
C ASN A 310 0.07 26.81 6.33
N ALA A 311 -0.31 25.97 5.36
CA ALA A 311 0.50 25.73 4.17
C ALA A 311 0.66 27.01 3.32
N LEU A 312 -0.40 27.80 3.12
CA LEU A 312 -0.31 29.05 2.36
C LEU A 312 0.57 30.09 3.04
N SER A 313 0.46 30.25 4.36
CA SER A 313 1.30 31.19 5.10
C SER A 313 2.77 30.77 5.05
N TYR A 314 3.07 29.49 5.27
CA TYR A 314 4.43 28.94 5.17
C TYR A 314 5.02 29.09 3.76
N VAL A 315 4.33 28.62 2.73
CA VAL A 315 4.81 28.67 1.33
C VAL A 315 5.07 30.12 0.88
N SER A 316 4.28 31.06 1.37
CA SER A 316 4.43 32.48 1.00
C SER A 316 5.70 33.11 1.56
N LEU A 317 6.29 32.58 2.64
CA LEU A 317 7.56 33.06 3.20
C LEU A 317 8.75 32.88 2.24
N TYR A 318 8.65 31.95 1.29
CA TYR A 318 9.70 31.65 0.32
C TYR A 318 9.50 32.36 -1.03
N LEU A 319 8.52 33.26 -1.15
CA LEU A 319 8.32 34.08 -2.33
C LEU A 319 9.05 35.41 -2.21
N ASP A 320 9.33 36.05 -3.34
CA ASP A 320 10.02 37.33 -3.37
C ASP A 320 9.27 38.43 -2.58
N PRO A 321 9.97 39.20 -1.73
CA PRO A 321 9.40 40.37 -1.08
C PRO A 321 9.10 41.49 -2.10
N PRO A 322 8.09 42.34 -1.84
CA PRO A 322 7.26 42.38 -0.63
C PRO A 322 6.08 41.41 -0.66
N LYS A 323 5.84 40.74 -1.79
CA LYS A 323 4.65 39.91 -1.98
C LYS A 323 4.65 38.71 -1.04
N GLY A 324 5.79 38.04 -0.85
CA GLY A 324 5.89 36.85 -0.01
C GLY A 324 5.40 37.07 1.43
N PHE A 325 6.07 37.96 2.18
CA PHE A 325 5.63 38.27 3.54
C PHE A 325 4.23 38.90 3.59
N SER A 326 3.80 39.65 2.56
CA SER A 326 2.46 40.24 2.54
C SER A 326 1.36 39.18 2.42
N ASP A 327 1.56 38.18 1.56
CA ASP A 327 0.66 37.05 1.43
C ASP A 327 0.69 36.19 2.70
N ALA A 328 1.87 35.94 3.28
CA ALA A 328 2.01 35.19 4.52
C ALA A 328 1.24 35.86 5.69
N ILE A 329 1.39 37.17 5.86
CA ILE A 329 0.64 37.96 6.85
C ILE A 329 -0.86 37.87 6.58
N LYS A 330 -1.30 38.09 5.34
CA LYS A 330 -2.71 38.04 4.97
C LYS A 330 -3.34 36.71 5.39
N TYR A 331 -2.75 35.58 5.01
CA TYR A 331 -3.33 34.27 5.31
C TYR A 331 -3.26 33.94 6.81
N GLY A 332 -2.16 34.27 7.48
CA GLY A 332 -2.02 34.07 8.92
C GLY A 332 -3.06 34.85 9.73
N GLU A 333 -3.25 36.14 9.43
CA GLU A 333 -4.21 37.01 10.14
C GLU A 333 -5.67 36.69 9.81
N GLU A 334 -5.96 36.30 8.57
CA GLU A 334 -7.28 35.83 8.17
C GLU A 334 -7.67 34.57 8.97
N TYR A 335 -6.74 33.62 9.15
CA TYR A 335 -6.98 32.44 9.98
C TYR A 335 -7.16 32.80 11.47
N VAL A 336 -6.31 33.66 12.03
CA VAL A 336 -6.44 34.15 13.41
C VAL A 336 -7.82 34.76 13.67
N THR A 337 -8.32 35.55 12.71
CA THR A 337 -9.64 36.18 12.79
C THR A 337 -10.78 35.16 12.68
N ARG A 338 -10.58 34.12 11.87
CA ARG A 338 -11.56 33.06 11.63
C ARG A 338 -11.65 32.05 12.78
N ALA A 339 -10.55 31.79 13.46
CA ALA A 339 -10.47 30.75 14.48
C ALA A 339 -11.39 31.05 15.66
N SER A 340 -12.23 30.09 16.03
CA SER A 340 -13.14 30.19 17.20
C SER A 340 -12.50 29.71 18.51
N GLY A 341 -11.25 29.25 18.46
CA GLY A 341 -10.51 28.69 19.59
C GLY A 341 -9.03 29.01 19.54
N SER A 342 -8.20 28.20 20.20
CA SER A 342 -6.74 28.40 20.18
C SER A 342 -6.20 28.27 18.75
N VAL A 343 -5.35 29.21 18.36
CA VAL A 343 -4.67 29.22 17.07
C VAL A 343 -3.42 28.35 17.18
N ALA A 344 -3.17 27.50 16.18
CA ALA A 344 -2.00 26.63 16.15
C ALA A 344 -0.69 27.45 16.22
N GLY A 345 0.30 26.95 16.97
CA GLY A 345 1.60 27.61 17.13
C GLY A 345 2.31 27.85 15.80
N SER A 346 2.17 26.94 14.82
CA SER A 346 2.75 27.08 13.48
C SER A 346 2.27 28.34 12.74
N ILE A 347 0.99 28.72 12.88
CA ILE A 347 0.46 29.97 12.30
C ILE A 347 1.16 31.18 12.90
N TRP A 348 1.38 31.17 14.22
CA TRP A 348 2.07 32.25 14.91
C TRP A 348 3.56 32.31 14.54
N VAL A 349 4.22 31.16 14.35
CA VAL A 349 5.60 31.10 13.84
C VAL A 349 5.67 31.72 12.45
N ASN A 350 4.79 31.33 11.52
CA ASN A 350 4.76 31.88 10.17
C ASN A 350 4.50 33.40 10.17
N LEU A 351 3.61 33.87 11.05
CA LEU A 351 3.35 35.31 11.23
C LEU A 351 4.58 36.03 11.78
N ALA A 352 5.26 35.48 12.78
CA ALA A 352 6.49 36.07 13.32
C ALA A 352 7.56 36.18 12.22
N SER A 353 7.80 35.10 11.47
CA SER A 353 8.71 35.09 10.32
C SER A 353 8.33 36.15 9.28
N ALA A 354 7.06 36.22 8.87
CA ALA A 354 6.61 37.19 7.89
C ALA A 354 6.79 38.64 8.36
N TYR A 355 6.52 38.92 9.64
CA TYR A 355 6.76 40.23 10.23
C TYR A 355 8.26 40.55 10.35
N GLY A 356 9.10 39.57 10.63
CA GLY A 356 10.56 39.72 10.59
C GLY A 356 11.09 40.03 9.18
N GLN A 357 10.65 39.29 8.16
CA GLN A 357 10.97 39.58 6.76
C GLN A 357 10.52 40.99 6.37
N LYS A 358 9.30 41.38 6.75
CA LYS A 358 8.77 42.73 6.51
C LYS A 358 9.63 43.81 7.18
N PHE A 359 10.00 43.60 8.45
CA PHE A 359 10.86 44.53 9.18
C PHE A 359 12.23 44.68 8.51
N ALA A 360 12.87 43.56 8.17
CA ALA A 360 14.17 43.54 7.51
C ALA A 360 14.11 44.27 6.15
N TYR A 361 13.09 43.99 5.34
CA TYR A 361 12.91 44.59 4.03
C TYR A 361 12.81 46.13 4.10
N TYR A 362 11.92 46.65 4.94
CA TYR A 362 11.72 48.11 5.05
C TYR A 362 12.81 48.82 5.87
N SER A 363 13.53 48.10 6.74
CA SER A 363 14.68 48.66 7.49
C SER A 363 15.86 49.00 6.59
N ASN A 364 15.97 48.35 5.43
CA ASN A 364 17.00 48.63 4.44
C ASN A 364 16.69 49.87 3.59
N PHE A 365 15.46 50.41 3.65
CA PHE A 365 15.08 51.57 2.85
C PHE A 365 15.66 52.86 3.45
N PRO A 366 16.09 53.82 2.61
CA PRO A 366 16.40 55.18 3.06
C PRO A 366 15.22 55.81 3.80
N PRO A 367 15.44 56.71 4.79
CA PRO A 367 14.37 57.29 5.59
C PRO A 367 13.23 57.94 4.79
N GLU A 368 13.55 58.57 3.67
CA GLU A 368 12.56 59.23 2.80
C GLU A 368 11.72 58.24 1.99
N GLU A 369 12.27 57.09 1.61
CA GLU A 369 11.51 56.02 0.95
C GLU A 369 10.67 55.23 1.94
N ARG A 370 11.17 55.06 3.17
CA ARG A 370 10.42 54.43 4.27
C ARG A 370 9.21 55.26 4.69
N LYS A 371 9.32 56.58 4.73
CA LYS A 371 8.15 57.46 4.97
C LYS A 371 7.07 57.27 3.90
N LYS A 372 7.45 57.06 2.63
CA LYS A 372 6.52 56.84 1.52
C LYS A 372 5.84 55.48 1.57
N SER A 373 6.44 54.47 2.21
CA SER A 373 5.82 53.15 2.33
C SER A 373 4.72 53.10 3.38
N GLU A 374 4.57 54.15 4.21
CA GLU A 374 3.58 54.22 5.31
C GLU A 374 3.70 53.04 6.30
N VAL A 375 4.87 52.40 6.36
CA VAL A 375 5.12 51.27 7.26
C VAL A 375 5.67 51.78 8.59
N ASP A 376 4.91 51.55 9.66
CA ASP A 376 5.39 51.71 11.03
C ASP A 376 6.23 50.49 11.43
N LEU A 377 7.55 50.67 11.49
CA LEU A 377 8.48 49.59 11.85
C LEU A 377 8.35 49.16 13.31
N GLU A 378 7.92 50.04 14.21
CA GLU A 378 7.72 49.66 15.61
C GLU A 378 6.47 48.79 15.75
N ASP A 379 5.39 49.12 15.04
CA ASP A 379 4.20 48.24 14.95
C ASP A 379 4.56 46.88 14.36
N VAL A 380 5.35 46.83 13.28
CA VAL A 380 5.80 45.57 12.66
C VAL A 380 6.66 44.75 13.63
N ARG A 381 7.61 45.39 14.33
CA ARG A 381 8.45 44.75 15.37
C ARG A 381 7.58 44.18 16.49
N MET A 382 6.64 44.96 17.00
CA MET A 382 5.73 44.54 18.08
C MET A 382 4.84 43.37 17.65
N LYS A 383 4.39 43.34 16.40
CA LYS A 383 3.61 42.23 15.83
C LYS A 383 4.44 40.95 15.72
N ALA A 384 5.71 41.04 15.29
CA ALA A 384 6.63 39.90 15.29
C ALA A 384 6.83 39.35 16.71
N LEU A 385 7.12 40.21 17.68
CA LEU A 385 7.34 39.82 19.08
C LEU A 385 6.09 39.19 19.69
N ASN A 386 4.91 39.76 19.44
CA ASN A 386 3.64 39.22 19.94
C ASN A 386 3.32 37.86 19.31
N ALA A 387 3.60 37.68 18.03
CA ALA A 387 3.44 36.39 17.37
C ALA A 387 4.36 35.32 17.98
N MET A 388 5.63 35.64 18.25
CA MET A 388 6.54 34.72 18.96
C MET A 388 6.02 34.35 20.36
N LYS A 389 5.55 35.33 21.14
CA LYS A 389 4.97 35.10 22.47
C LYS A 389 3.79 34.12 22.39
N LYS A 390 2.85 34.36 21.48
CA LYS A 390 1.68 33.49 21.29
C LYS A 390 2.04 32.07 20.83
N ALA A 391 3.07 31.92 19.99
CA ALA A 391 3.57 30.60 19.61
C ALA A 391 4.14 29.85 20.82
N LEU A 392 4.97 30.50 21.65
CA LEU A 392 5.58 29.92 22.86
C LEU A 392 4.57 29.63 23.97
N ASP A 393 3.50 30.43 24.07
CA ASP A 393 2.37 30.18 24.97
C ASP A 393 1.58 28.93 24.54
N THR A 394 1.59 28.60 23.24
CA THR A 394 0.95 27.41 22.69
C THR A 394 1.79 26.15 22.94
N ASP A 395 3.08 26.20 22.59
CA ASP A 395 4.04 25.14 22.88
C ASP A 395 5.45 25.72 23.07
N LYS A 396 6.10 25.37 24.18
CA LYS A 396 7.47 25.80 24.47
C LYS A 396 8.50 25.14 23.55
N ASN A 397 8.14 24.08 22.83
CA ASN A 397 9.03 23.43 21.86
C ASN A 397 9.41 24.37 20.69
N TRP A 398 8.63 25.42 20.43
CA TRP A 398 8.98 26.45 19.44
C TRP A 398 10.20 27.30 19.80
N LEU A 399 10.69 27.23 21.05
CA LEU A 399 11.86 27.97 21.51
C LEU A 399 13.10 27.69 20.64
N ASP A 400 13.33 26.43 20.28
CA ASP A 400 14.48 26.03 19.47
C ASP A 400 14.33 26.54 18.02
N THR A 401 13.12 26.44 17.45
CA THR A 401 12.78 27.01 16.14
C THR A 401 13.05 28.50 16.08
N PHE A 402 12.63 29.28 17.08
CA PHE A 402 12.90 30.72 17.10
C PHE A 402 14.38 31.06 17.27
N ARG A 403 15.13 30.27 18.05
CA ARG A 403 16.59 30.42 18.13
C ARG A 403 17.25 30.14 16.77
N MET A 404 16.78 29.13 16.04
CA MET A 404 17.24 28.84 14.69
C MET A 404 16.96 30.01 13.73
N LEU A 405 15.73 30.50 13.70
CA LEU A 405 15.33 31.60 12.81
C LEU A 405 16.02 32.94 13.12
N MET A 406 16.41 33.16 14.38
CA MET A 406 16.97 34.43 14.85
C MET A 406 18.51 34.45 14.91
N LEU A 407 19.16 33.34 15.28
CA LEU A 407 20.61 33.33 15.51
C LEU A 407 21.36 32.88 14.26
N LYS A 408 22.31 33.70 13.81
CA LYS A 408 23.15 33.40 12.64
C LYS A 408 23.99 32.13 12.85
N ASP A 409 24.61 32.01 14.02
CA ASP A 409 25.50 30.90 14.38
C ASP A 409 24.76 29.76 15.08
N TYR A 410 23.45 29.61 14.81
CA TYR A 410 22.67 28.51 15.37
C TYR A 410 23.21 27.15 14.91
N VAL A 411 23.35 26.25 15.88
CA VAL A 411 23.70 24.84 15.67
C VAL A 411 22.64 24.00 16.39
N SER A 412 22.04 23.07 15.66
CA SER A 412 21.02 22.16 16.21
C SER A 412 21.60 21.25 17.30
N SER A 413 20.73 20.61 18.06
CA SER A 413 21.11 19.57 19.03
C SER A 413 21.89 18.39 18.40
N SER A 414 21.75 18.17 17.09
CA SER A 414 22.51 17.17 16.33
C SER A 414 23.83 17.68 15.75
N GLY A 415 24.25 18.91 16.09
CA GLY A 415 25.51 19.50 15.66
C GLY A 415 25.51 20.05 14.24
N LYS A 416 24.33 20.21 13.61
CA LYS A 416 24.22 20.75 12.24
C LYS A 416 23.94 22.26 12.28
N PRO A 417 24.65 23.08 11.50
CA PRO A 417 24.33 24.50 11.37
C PRO A 417 22.96 24.68 10.66
N LYS A 418 22.31 25.82 10.90
CA LYS A 418 21.07 26.16 10.17
C LYS A 418 21.31 26.37 8.68
N ASN A 419 20.25 26.22 7.87
CA ASN A 419 20.25 26.67 6.48
C ASN A 419 20.28 28.22 6.45
N ALA A 420 20.98 28.81 5.47
CA ALA A 420 21.10 30.26 5.33
C ALA A 420 19.77 30.96 5.04
N GLU A 421 18.79 30.22 4.48
CA GLU A 421 17.42 30.70 4.25
C GLU A 421 16.59 30.77 5.54
N GLU A 422 17.02 30.13 6.64
CA GLU A 422 16.34 30.16 7.95
C GLU A 422 16.76 31.41 8.73
N ASN A 423 16.46 32.58 8.20
CA ASN A 423 16.94 33.87 8.69
C ASN A 423 15.84 34.93 8.88
N ASP A 424 14.56 34.51 8.85
CA ASP A 424 13.40 35.40 8.90
C ASP A 424 13.41 36.39 10.08
N LEU A 425 13.98 35.97 11.21
CA LEU A 425 14.03 36.74 12.45
C LEU A 425 15.43 37.28 12.77
N GLU A 426 16.42 37.09 11.89
CA GLU A 426 17.82 37.48 12.15
C GLU A 426 17.96 39.01 12.34
N CYS A 427 17.06 39.80 11.75
CA CYS A 427 17.00 41.24 11.97
C CYS A 427 16.76 41.66 13.44
N PHE A 428 16.26 40.74 14.28
CA PHE A 428 16.04 40.96 15.71
C PHE A 428 17.09 40.29 16.60
N ALA A 429 18.20 39.76 16.04
CA ALA A 429 19.21 39.02 16.80
C ALA A 429 19.84 39.82 17.96
N THR A 430 19.90 41.14 17.85
CA THR A 430 20.40 42.07 18.88
C THR A 430 19.28 42.77 19.67
N ASP A 431 18.02 42.47 19.38
CA ASP A 431 16.89 43.11 20.06
C ASP A 431 16.72 42.53 21.48
N LYS A 432 16.69 43.41 22.47
CA LYS A 432 16.62 43.03 23.89
C LYS A 432 15.40 42.18 24.21
N GLU A 433 14.21 42.57 23.74
CA GLU A 433 12.97 41.87 24.11
C GLU A 433 12.86 40.49 23.44
N PHE A 434 13.37 40.36 22.22
CA PHE A 434 13.43 39.08 21.51
C PHE A 434 14.42 38.12 22.18
N ARG A 435 15.60 38.62 22.57
CA ARG A 435 16.61 37.83 23.29
C ARG A 435 16.11 37.38 24.66
N GLU A 436 15.47 38.27 25.42
CA GLU A 436 14.83 37.93 26.69
C GLU A 436 13.78 36.83 26.53
N LEU A 437 12.93 36.93 25.49
CA LEU A 437 11.90 35.92 25.19
C LEU A 437 12.51 34.53 24.91
N LEU A 438 13.70 34.48 24.31
CA LEU A 438 14.40 33.23 24.00
C LEU A 438 15.36 32.75 25.10
N GLY A 439 15.41 33.45 26.24
CA GLY A 439 16.32 33.15 27.35
C GLY A 439 17.80 33.32 26.98
N LEU A 440 18.11 34.30 26.14
CA LEU A 440 19.46 34.63 25.69
C LEU A 440 19.97 35.88 26.43
N GLU A 441 21.29 35.95 26.66
CA GLU A 441 21.91 37.12 27.31
C GLU A 441 21.75 38.39 26.45
N PRO A 442 21.51 39.58 27.02
CA PRO A 442 21.53 40.84 26.28
C PRO A 442 22.88 41.07 25.59
N ILE A 443 22.87 41.71 24.42
CA ILE A 443 24.07 42.14 23.69
C ILE A 443 24.18 43.66 23.70
#